data_AF-A0A168HL53-F1
#
_entry.id   AF-A0A168HL53-F1
#
_cell.length_a   1.000
_cell.length_b   1.000
_cell.length_c   1.000
_cell.angle_alpha   90.00
_cell.angle_beta   90.00
_cell.angle_gamma   90.00
#
_symmetry.space_group_name_H-M   'P 1'
#
loop_
_entity.id
_entity.type
_entity.pdbx_description
1 polymer ?
#
loop_
_entity_poly.entity_id
_entity_poly.type
_entity_poly.pdbx_seq_one_letter_code
_entity_poly.pdbx_strand_id
1 'polypeptide(L)'
;MRSRSKLLLGSVMMSMAIVMAHDDVSALDTGGAGYFYVGLDYSPAFSKIRDFSIRESNGETKAVYPYLKDGKSVKLESHKFDWNTPDPRIGFKDNMLVAMEGSVGYGIGGARVELEIGYERFKTKGIRDSGSKEDEADTVYLLAKELAYDVVTGQTDKLTAALAKTSGKDFVQFAKAVEISAKEIDGKICKAKGGTNHGYDKGDVAGGTLCGTGKDKSSGGQRVLKDFRVEVLEANLGWPTSTKTSAETNDNAKAVAKDLVALNREEKTVVAGLLARTIEGGEVVEIRAVSSTSVMVNACYDLLSEGLGVVPYACVGLGGTFVGVVDGVRCTIRLRPCMPLS
;
A
#
# COMPACT_ATOMS: atom_id res chain seq x y z
N MET A 1 -8.27 -1.67 -22.27
CA MET A 1 -6.98 -0.95 -22.38
C MET A 1 -6.31 -0.97 -21.01
N ARG A 2 -5.19 -1.70 -20.88
CA ARG A 2 -4.41 -1.80 -19.63
C ARG A 2 -3.63 -0.50 -19.43
N SER A 3 -4.00 0.28 -18.42
CA SER A 3 -3.19 1.43 -17.97
C SER A 3 -1.91 0.92 -17.34
N ARG A 4 -0.82 0.91 -18.10
CA ARG A 4 0.53 0.65 -17.57
C ARG A 4 1.00 1.93 -16.89
N SER A 5 0.87 1.99 -15.57
CA SER A 5 1.47 3.06 -14.76
C SER A 5 2.98 2.80 -14.65
N LYS A 6 3.72 3.04 -15.72
CA LYS A 6 5.19 3.08 -15.66
C LYS A 6 5.57 4.39 -14.97
N LEU A 7 6.03 4.29 -13.72
CA LEU A 7 6.69 5.40 -13.04
C LEU A 7 8.03 5.67 -13.76
N LEU A 8 8.14 6.80 -14.45
CA LEU A 8 9.41 7.31 -14.97
C LEU A 8 10.05 8.16 -13.86
N LEU A 9 10.97 7.56 -13.10
CA LEU A 9 11.85 8.30 -12.21
C LEU A 9 13.11 8.64 -13.01
N GLY A 10 13.26 9.91 -13.39
CA GLY A 10 14.52 10.41 -13.93
C GLY A 10 15.55 10.49 -12.81
N SER A 11 16.43 9.50 -12.71
CA SER A 11 17.65 9.59 -11.92
C SER A 11 18.76 10.22 -12.75
N VAL A 12 19.44 11.23 -12.20
CA VAL A 12 20.75 11.65 -12.69
C VAL A 12 21.76 10.67 -12.09
N MET A 13 22.17 9.68 -12.88
CA MET A 13 23.27 8.77 -12.51
C MET A 13 24.59 9.53 -12.73
N MET A 14 25.27 9.88 -11.64
CA MET A 14 26.66 10.31 -11.69
C MET A 14 27.52 9.07 -11.47
N SER A 15 27.88 8.39 -12.56
CA SER A 15 28.77 7.24 -12.53
C SER A 15 30.18 7.71 -12.15
N MET A 16 30.58 7.41 -10.92
CA MET A 16 31.97 7.46 -10.49
C MET A 16 32.68 6.29 -11.18
N ALA A 17 33.83 6.54 -11.81
CA ALA A 17 34.57 5.60 -12.68
C ALA A 17 34.37 4.12 -12.32
N ILE A 18 33.68 3.38 -13.17
CA ILE A 18 33.46 1.95 -13.03
C ILE A 18 34.62 1.25 -13.77
N VAL A 19 35.37 0.41 -13.06
CA VAL A 19 36.32 -0.50 -13.68
C VAL A 19 35.50 -1.69 -14.18
N MET A 20 35.19 -1.70 -15.47
CA MET A 20 34.47 -2.82 -16.10
C MET A 20 35.48 -3.84 -16.60
N ALA A 21 35.32 -5.09 -16.19
CA ALA A 21 36.03 -6.21 -16.76
C ALA A 21 35.13 -6.79 -17.86
N HIS A 22 35.48 -6.49 -19.11
CA HIS A 22 34.76 -6.95 -20.29
C HIS A 22 35.35 -8.30 -20.73
N ASP A 23 34.52 -9.31 -20.91
CA ASP A 23 34.90 -10.56 -21.56
C ASP A 23 34.08 -10.68 -22.86
N ASP A 24 34.74 -10.50 -24.01
CA ASP A 24 34.07 -10.53 -25.31
C ASP A 24 33.72 -11.97 -25.67
N VAL A 25 32.46 -12.35 -25.46
CA VAL A 25 32.01 -13.75 -25.65
C VAL A 25 31.93 -14.11 -27.14
N SER A 26 31.70 -13.13 -28.02
CA SER A 26 31.66 -13.33 -29.48
C SER A 26 31.84 -12.01 -30.23
N ALA A 27 32.81 -11.96 -31.14
CA ALA A 27 32.99 -10.86 -32.08
C ALA A 27 32.70 -11.34 -33.51
N LEU A 28 31.84 -10.61 -34.23
CA LEU A 28 31.52 -10.87 -35.64
C LEU A 28 32.10 -9.76 -36.51
N ASP A 29 33.07 -10.14 -37.34
CA ASP A 29 33.70 -9.24 -38.29
C ASP A 29 32.75 -8.96 -39.46
N THR A 30 32.59 -7.68 -39.81
CA THR A 30 31.63 -7.24 -40.84
C THR A 30 32.22 -7.21 -42.24
N GLY A 31 33.52 -7.55 -42.40
CA GLY A 31 34.23 -7.46 -43.67
C GLY A 31 34.65 -6.03 -44.05
N GLY A 32 34.62 -5.10 -43.09
CA GLY A 32 35.11 -3.71 -43.16
C GLY A 32 35.97 -3.36 -41.93
N ALA A 33 36.27 -2.08 -41.69
CA ALA A 33 37.12 -1.64 -40.55
C ALA A 33 36.44 -1.72 -39.16
N GLY A 34 35.29 -2.41 -39.04
CA GLY A 34 34.49 -2.45 -37.83
C GLY A 34 33.91 -3.82 -37.51
N TYR A 35 33.60 -4.04 -36.24
CA TYR A 35 33.19 -5.33 -35.69
C TYR A 35 32.03 -5.16 -34.70
N PHE A 36 31.13 -6.14 -34.67
CA PHE A 36 30.10 -6.25 -33.62
C PHE A 36 30.59 -7.17 -32.50
N TYR A 37 30.25 -6.84 -31.27
CA TYR A 37 30.52 -7.70 -30.12
C TYR A 37 29.32 -7.74 -29.16
N VAL A 38 29.25 -8.84 -28.42
CA VAL A 38 28.32 -8.99 -27.29
C VAL A 38 29.16 -9.28 -26.05
N GLY A 39 29.00 -8.43 -25.05
CA GLY A 39 29.68 -8.53 -23.76
C GLY A 39 28.71 -8.91 -22.64
N LEU A 40 29.27 -9.50 -21.60
CA LEU A 40 28.62 -9.65 -20.31
C LEU A 40 29.50 -8.94 -19.28
N ASP A 41 28.97 -7.87 -18.73
CA ASP A 41 29.62 -7.03 -17.75
C ASP A 41 29.14 -7.41 -16.35
N TYR A 42 30.12 -7.66 -15.48
CA TYR A 42 29.87 -7.80 -14.05
C TYR A 42 30.30 -6.52 -13.35
N SER A 43 29.32 -5.68 -13.01
CA SER A 43 29.53 -4.38 -12.37
C SER A 43 28.98 -4.41 -10.94
N PRO A 44 29.76 -4.89 -9.95
CA PRO A 44 29.28 -4.95 -8.58
C PRO A 44 29.03 -3.53 -8.03
N ALA A 45 27.76 -3.13 -7.94
CA ALA A 45 27.34 -1.83 -7.43
C ALA A 45 26.84 -1.93 -5.98
N PHE A 46 27.25 -0.96 -5.14
CA PHE A 46 26.67 -0.76 -3.81
C PHE A 46 25.36 0.05 -3.90
N SER A 47 24.37 -0.53 -4.56
CA SER A 47 23.05 0.09 -4.73
C SER A 47 22.23 -0.05 -3.45
N LYS A 48 21.76 1.08 -2.91
CA LYS A 48 20.97 1.13 -1.67
C LYS A 48 19.66 1.91 -1.87
N ILE A 49 18.54 1.23 -1.64
CA ILE A 49 17.21 1.88 -1.64
C ILE A 49 16.95 2.45 -0.24
N ARG A 50 16.64 3.75 -0.18
CA ARG A 50 16.27 4.46 1.04
C ARG A 50 14.91 5.10 0.87
N ASP A 51 14.22 5.30 1.98
CA ASP A 51 13.01 6.13 2.09
C ASP A 51 11.90 5.71 1.11
N PHE A 52 11.77 4.40 0.88
CA PHE A 52 10.73 3.81 0.07
C PHE A 52 9.37 3.98 0.76
N SER A 53 8.38 4.44 0.00
CA SER A 53 7.00 4.62 0.48
C SER A 53 6.01 4.17 -0.58
N ILE A 54 4.84 3.71 -0.13
CA ILE A 54 3.76 3.22 -0.99
C ILE A 54 2.52 4.07 -0.71
N ARG A 55 1.87 4.54 -1.77
CA ARG A 55 0.61 5.28 -1.69
C ARG A 55 -0.23 4.96 -2.92
N GLU A 56 -1.55 5.00 -2.78
CA GLU A 56 -2.45 4.97 -3.91
C GLU A 56 -2.28 6.26 -4.75
N SER A 57 -2.39 6.13 -6.07
CA SER A 57 -2.22 7.24 -7.02
C SER A 57 -3.27 8.35 -6.87
N ASN A 58 -4.43 8.03 -6.29
CA ASN A 58 -5.49 8.99 -5.98
C ASN A 58 -5.20 9.82 -4.70
N GLY A 59 -4.15 9.48 -3.94
CA GLY A 59 -3.79 10.17 -2.70
C GLY A 59 -4.69 9.85 -1.50
N GLU A 60 -5.54 8.82 -1.57
CA GLU A 60 -6.46 8.46 -0.48
C GLU A 60 -5.78 7.74 0.69
N THR A 61 -4.59 7.18 0.47
CA THR A 61 -3.81 6.51 1.52
C THR A 61 -3.42 7.49 2.62
N LYS A 62 -3.87 7.23 3.84
CA LYS A 62 -3.48 8.00 5.03
C LYS A 62 -2.31 7.38 5.78
N ALA A 63 -2.26 6.06 5.84
CA ALA A 63 -1.18 5.33 6.50
C ALA A 63 -1.01 3.94 5.90
N VAL A 64 0.21 3.41 6.00
CA VAL A 64 0.58 2.05 5.61
C VAL A 64 0.73 1.19 6.85
N TYR A 65 0.10 0.02 6.90
CA TYR A 65 0.19 -0.90 8.03
C TYR A 65 0.73 -2.27 7.60
N PRO A 66 1.78 -2.80 8.26
CA PRO A 66 2.34 -4.09 7.90
C PRO A 66 1.47 -5.25 8.40
N TYR A 67 1.53 -6.40 7.73
CA TYR A 67 0.82 -7.60 8.15
C TYR A 67 1.47 -8.25 9.39
N LEU A 68 0.66 -8.79 10.30
CA LEU A 68 1.05 -9.54 11.50
C LEU A 68 1.33 -11.00 11.12
N LYS A 69 2.56 -11.45 11.37
CA LYS A 69 3.00 -12.84 11.16
C LYS A 69 2.09 -13.83 11.90
N ASP A 70 1.32 -14.61 11.15
CA ASP A 70 0.49 -15.69 11.72
C ASP A 70 0.61 -16.99 10.92
N GLY A 71 1.85 -17.46 10.77
CA GLY A 71 2.24 -18.86 10.60
C GLY A 71 1.71 -19.71 9.44
N LYS A 72 0.65 -19.34 8.70
CA LYS A 72 0.11 -20.08 7.54
C LYS A 72 -0.96 -19.26 6.82
N SER A 73 -0.75 -19.02 5.53
CA SER A 73 -1.63 -18.33 4.56
C SER A 73 -1.99 -16.87 4.91
N VAL A 74 -1.85 -15.96 3.94
CA VAL A 74 -2.33 -14.58 4.07
C VAL A 74 -3.86 -14.60 4.05
N LYS A 75 -4.48 -14.49 5.23
CA LYS A 75 -5.90 -14.19 5.33
C LYS A 75 -6.04 -12.69 5.45
N LEU A 76 -6.65 -12.06 4.45
CA LEU A 76 -6.91 -10.62 4.41
C LEU A 76 -8.01 -10.25 5.42
N GLU A 77 -7.70 -10.43 6.70
CA GLU A 77 -8.54 -10.12 7.85
C GLU A 77 -7.97 -8.91 8.57
N SER A 78 -8.85 -8.02 9.01
CA SER A 78 -8.52 -6.73 9.61
C SER A 78 -7.56 -6.82 10.81
N HIS A 79 -7.75 -7.83 11.66
CA HIS A 79 -6.97 -8.04 12.88
C HIS A 79 -5.58 -8.64 12.61
N LYS A 80 -5.28 -9.01 11.36
CA LYS A 80 -3.97 -9.50 10.95
C LYS A 80 -3.05 -8.38 10.46
N PHE A 81 -3.40 -7.12 10.62
CA PHE A 81 -2.51 -5.98 10.34
C PHE A 81 -2.07 -5.31 11.64
N ASP A 82 -0.83 -4.84 11.67
CA ASP A 82 -0.27 -4.15 12.83
C ASP A 82 -0.67 -2.68 12.82
N TRP A 83 -1.88 -2.41 13.27
CA TRP A 83 -2.43 -1.05 13.41
C TRP A 83 -1.65 -0.15 14.38
N ASN A 84 -0.67 -0.69 15.10
CA ASN A 84 0.13 0.04 16.08
C ASN A 84 1.39 0.66 15.49
N THR A 85 1.79 0.21 14.31
CA THR A 85 3.02 0.63 13.63
C THR A 85 2.66 1.24 12.27
N PRO A 86 2.04 2.44 12.24
CA PRO A 86 1.77 3.12 10.98
C PRO A 86 3.08 3.52 10.30
N ASP A 87 3.08 3.46 8.98
CA ASP A 87 4.17 3.86 8.08
C ASP A 87 5.53 3.24 8.46
N PRO A 88 5.64 1.89 8.47
CA PRO A 88 6.88 1.23 8.80
C PRO A 88 7.95 1.55 7.74
N ARG A 89 9.21 1.63 8.18
CA ARG A 89 10.33 1.79 7.25
C ARG A 89 10.52 0.51 6.45
N ILE A 90 10.18 0.54 5.16
CA ILE A 90 10.39 -0.58 4.24
C ILE A 90 11.85 -0.58 3.81
N GLY A 91 12.59 -1.60 4.23
CA GLY A 91 14.00 -1.78 3.90
C GLY A 91 14.19 -2.80 2.78
N PHE A 92 15.31 -2.69 2.08
CA PHE A 92 15.76 -3.69 1.12
C PHE A 92 17.16 -4.16 1.49
N LYS A 93 17.47 -5.42 1.16
CA LYS A 93 18.82 -5.97 1.28
C LYS A 93 19.69 -5.38 0.19
N ASP A 94 20.89 -4.98 0.56
CA ASP A 94 21.93 -4.57 -0.39
C ASP A 94 22.29 -5.78 -1.26
N ASN A 95 22.29 -5.62 -2.59
CA ASN A 95 22.54 -6.72 -3.51
C ASN A 95 23.87 -6.53 -4.25
N MET A 96 24.97 -6.67 -3.53
CA MET A 96 26.33 -6.45 -4.03
C MET A 96 26.77 -7.45 -5.12
N LEU A 97 26.04 -8.57 -5.30
CA LEU A 97 26.53 -9.75 -6.05
C LEU A 97 25.75 -10.09 -7.32
N VAL A 98 24.71 -9.34 -7.70
CA VAL A 98 23.78 -9.76 -8.79
C VAL A 98 23.44 -8.62 -9.76
N ALA A 99 24.34 -7.64 -9.91
CA ALA A 99 24.28 -6.70 -11.02
C ALA A 99 24.90 -7.38 -12.24
N MET A 100 24.04 -7.84 -13.15
CA MET A 100 24.48 -8.37 -14.44
C MET A 100 24.07 -7.38 -15.52
N GLU A 101 25.03 -7.01 -16.35
CA GLU A 101 24.83 -6.10 -17.46
C GLU A 101 25.21 -6.82 -18.76
N GLY A 102 24.31 -6.78 -19.72
CA GLY A 102 24.58 -7.25 -21.06
C GLY A 102 24.88 -6.06 -21.94
N SER A 103 25.98 -6.11 -22.67
CA SER A 103 26.35 -5.07 -23.62
C SER A 103 26.32 -5.61 -25.04
N VAL A 104 25.81 -4.81 -25.97
CA VAL A 104 25.97 -5.05 -27.40
C VAL A 104 26.65 -3.84 -27.98
N GLY A 105 27.81 -4.08 -28.58
CA GLY A 105 28.68 -3.01 -29.05
C GLY A 105 29.02 -3.11 -30.53
N TYR A 106 29.38 -1.97 -31.09
CA TYR A 106 29.96 -1.85 -32.42
C TYR A 106 31.21 -0.97 -32.36
N GLY A 107 32.35 -1.52 -32.75
CA GLY A 107 33.64 -0.85 -32.75
C GLY A 107 34.10 -0.50 -34.17
N ILE A 108 34.69 0.69 -34.36
CA ILE A 108 35.48 1.06 -35.54
C ILE A 108 36.76 1.74 -35.07
N GLY A 109 37.91 1.14 -35.36
CA GLY A 109 39.20 1.66 -34.92
C GLY A 109 39.28 1.74 -33.39
N GLY A 110 39.57 2.93 -32.85
CA GLY A 110 39.61 3.19 -31.40
C GLY A 110 38.28 3.68 -30.80
N ALA A 111 37.23 3.83 -31.60
CA ALA A 111 35.91 4.29 -31.14
C ALA A 111 34.92 3.12 -31.06
N ARG A 112 34.10 3.08 -30.01
CA ARG A 112 33.08 2.05 -29.78
C ARG A 112 31.76 2.70 -29.38
N VAL A 113 30.65 2.10 -29.79
CA VAL A 113 29.30 2.45 -29.31
C VAL A 113 28.71 1.21 -28.69
N GLU A 114 28.24 1.33 -27.45
CA GLU A 114 27.72 0.22 -26.63
C GLU A 114 26.30 0.52 -26.18
N LEU A 115 25.40 -0.46 -26.36
CA LEU A 115 24.11 -0.49 -25.70
C LEU A 115 24.20 -1.46 -24.53
N GLU A 116 24.11 -0.93 -23.33
CA GLU A 116 24.17 -1.68 -22.08
C GLU A 116 22.77 -1.81 -21.46
N ILE A 117 22.44 -3.02 -21.02
CA ILE A 117 21.21 -3.33 -20.30
C ILE A 117 21.57 -4.05 -19.00
N GLY A 118 21.43 -3.35 -17.88
CA GLY A 118 21.66 -3.88 -16.55
C GLY A 118 20.36 -4.31 -15.88
N TYR A 119 20.42 -5.40 -15.11
CA TYR A 119 19.33 -5.83 -14.24
C TYR A 119 19.84 -6.07 -12.82
N GLU A 120 19.19 -5.41 -11.86
CA GLU A 120 19.44 -5.59 -10.43
C GLU A 120 18.15 -5.94 -9.70
N ARG A 121 18.23 -6.79 -8.69
CA ARG A 121 17.08 -7.21 -7.87
C ARG A 121 17.34 -6.97 -6.38
N PHE A 122 16.52 -6.17 -5.73
CA PHE A 122 16.60 -5.87 -4.30
C PHE A 122 15.50 -6.62 -3.55
N LYS A 123 15.88 -7.59 -2.71
CA LYS A 123 14.92 -8.29 -1.85
C LYS A 123 14.52 -7.41 -0.67
N THR A 124 13.26 -7.47 -0.24
CA THR A 124 12.83 -6.75 0.97
C THR A 124 13.51 -7.29 2.22
N LYS A 125 13.83 -6.40 3.15
CA LYS A 125 14.30 -6.75 4.49
C LYS A 125 13.09 -6.93 5.40
N GLY A 126 13.04 -8.04 6.13
CA GLY A 126 12.01 -8.26 7.15
C GLY A 126 11.98 -7.15 8.19
N ILE A 127 10.77 -6.74 8.60
CA ILE A 127 10.53 -5.62 9.54
C ILE A 127 10.96 -5.99 10.97
N ARG A 128 10.95 -7.28 11.32
CA ARG A 128 11.32 -7.77 12.66
C ARG A 128 12.61 -8.58 12.59
N ASP A 129 13.60 -8.07 13.30
CA ASP A 129 14.98 -8.54 13.33
C ASP A 129 15.09 -9.87 14.10
N SER A 130 15.40 -11.00 13.43
CA SER A 130 16.28 -12.07 13.96
C SER A 130 16.30 -13.32 13.06
N GLY A 131 17.34 -13.43 12.23
CA GLY A 131 18.10 -14.67 12.02
C GLY A 131 17.46 -15.91 11.39
N SER A 132 16.19 -15.90 10.97
CA SER A 132 15.58 -17.06 10.32
C SER A 132 14.71 -16.63 9.13
N LYS A 133 14.87 -17.38 8.03
CA LYS A 133 14.19 -17.33 6.72
C LYS A 133 13.21 -16.17 6.50
N GLU A 134 13.44 -15.41 5.43
CA GLU A 134 12.49 -14.44 4.89
C GLU A 134 11.13 -15.13 4.68
N ASP A 135 10.17 -14.86 5.56
CA ASP A 135 8.81 -15.41 5.48
C ASP A 135 7.94 -14.45 4.65
N GLU A 136 7.08 -15.00 3.78
CA GLU A 136 6.24 -14.25 2.84
C GLU A 136 5.37 -13.14 3.50
N ALA A 137 5.10 -13.24 4.81
CA ALA A 137 4.26 -12.28 5.55
C ALA A 137 4.89 -10.89 5.74
N ASP A 138 6.22 -10.76 5.72
CA ASP A 138 6.92 -9.47 5.92
C ASP A 138 6.82 -8.53 4.71
N THR A 139 6.14 -8.98 3.67
CA THR A 139 6.05 -8.30 2.38
C THR A 139 4.68 -7.68 2.15
N VAL A 140 3.70 -7.91 3.03
CA VAL A 140 2.30 -7.50 2.85
C VAL A 140 1.98 -6.25 3.66
N TYR A 141 1.41 -5.25 2.98
CA TYR A 141 1.07 -3.94 3.52
C TYR A 141 -0.38 -3.57 3.19
N LEU A 142 -1.12 -3.05 4.18
CA LEU A 142 -2.43 -2.45 4.01
C LEU A 142 -2.27 -0.93 3.84
N LEU A 143 -2.80 -0.39 2.75
CA LEU A 143 -3.00 1.03 2.53
C LEU A 143 -4.34 1.42 3.14
N ALA A 144 -4.31 1.95 4.36
CA ALA A 144 -5.51 2.37 5.07
C ALA A 144 -5.91 3.79 4.66
N LYS A 145 -7.23 4.00 4.59
CA LYS A 145 -7.85 5.29 4.29
C LYS A 145 -8.32 5.98 5.58
N GLU A 146 -9.06 7.07 5.41
CA GLU A 146 -9.39 8.06 6.44
C GLU A 146 -10.16 7.47 7.63
N LEU A 147 -11.23 6.71 7.42
CA LEU A 147 -12.08 6.15 8.48
C LEU A 147 -11.30 5.16 9.36
N ALA A 148 -10.59 4.20 8.75
CA ALA A 148 -9.81 3.22 9.50
C ALA A 148 -8.70 3.89 10.33
N TYR A 149 -8.00 4.86 9.74
CA TYR A 149 -6.94 5.61 10.39
C TYR A 149 -7.46 6.47 11.56
N ASP A 150 -8.56 7.20 11.35
CA ASP A 150 -9.11 8.12 12.35
C ASP A 150 -9.70 7.37 13.57
N VAL A 151 -10.26 6.17 13.37
CA VAL A 151 -10.72 5.31 14.48
C VAL A 151 -9.56 4.88 15.36
N VAL A 152 -8.48 4.36 14.76
CA VAL A 152 -7.32 3.84 15.52
C VAL A 152 -6.59 4.97 16.24
N THR A 153 -6.47 6.13 15.59
CA THR A 153 -5.80 7.31 16.18
C THR A 153 -6.68 8.12 17.13
N GLY A 154 -7.99 7.84 17.19
CA GLY A 154 -8.92 8.50 18.09
C GLY A 154 -9.28 9.94 17.68
N GLN A 155 -9.23 10.27 16.38
CA GLN A 155 -9.48 11.62 15.87
C GLN A 155 -10.99 11.87 15.68
N THR A 156 -11.72 12.11 16.76
CA THR A 156 -13.20 12.22 16.76
C THR A 156 -13.76 13.18 15.71
N ASP A 157 -13.19 14.38 15.56
CA ASP A 157 -13.72 15.39 14.64
C ASP A 157 -13.51 15.02 13.16
N LYS A 158 -12.32 14.47 12.85
CA LYS A 158 -12.00 14.01 11.49
C LYS A 158 -12.79 12.74 11.14
N LEU A 159 -12.91 11.81 12.09
CA LEU A 159 -13.77 10.64 11.95
C LEU A 159 -15.23 11.04 11.71
N THR A 160 -15.74 12.04 12.44
CA THR A 160 -17.09 12.57 12.23
C THR A 160 -17.25 13.11 10.81
N ALA A 161 -16.30 13.92 10.34
CA ALA A 161 -16.33 14.48 9.00
C ALA A 161 -16.25 13.40 7.91
N ALA A 162 -15.42 12.37 8.09
CA ALA A 162 -15.29 11.26 7.16
C ALA A 162 -16.56 10.36 7.16
N LEU A 163 -17.12 10.06 8.33
CA LEU A 163 -18.39 9.32 8.44
C LEU A 163 -19.55 10.09 7.81
N ALA A 164 -19.59 11.41 7.96
CA ALA A 164 -20.63 12.24 7.36
C ALA A 164 -20.60 12.22 5.82
N LYS A 165 -19.44 11.96 5.19
CA LYS A 165 -19.31 11.77 3.74
C LYS A 165 -19.74 10.37 3.28
N THR A 166 -19.86 9.41 4.21
CA THR A 166 -20.27 8.04 3.90
C THR A 166 -21.77 7.98 3.64
N SER A 167 -22.17 7.27 2.58
CA SER A 167 -23.60 7.07 2.30
C SER A 167 -24.27 6.22 3.39
N GLY A 168 -25.55 6.47 3.66
CA GLY A 168 -26.31 5.66 4.62
C GLY A 168 -26.32 4.17 4.25
N LYS A 169 -26.32 3.85 2.95
CA LYS A 169 -26.25 2.47 2.46
C LYS A 169 -24.93 1.78 2.79
N ASP A 170 -23.80 2.48 2.60
CA ASP A 170 -22.48 1.94 2.95
C ASP A 170 -22.34 1.78 4.48
N PHE A 171 -22.88 2.74 5.23
CA PHE A 171 -22.90 2.65 6.69
C PHE A 171 -23.78 1.49 7.20
N VAL A 172 -24.90 1.20 6.54
CA VAL A 172 -25.71 -0.01 6.81
C VAL A 172 -24.88 -1.29 6.59
N GLN A 173 -24.08 -1.36 5.52
CA GLN A 173 -23.21 -2.51 5.27
C GLN A 173 -22.15 -2.67 6.37
N PHE A 174 -21.55 -1.56 6.81
CA PHE A 174 -20.63 -1.55 7.95
C PHE A 174 -21.31 -2.04 9.23
N ALA A 175 -22.46 -1.47 9.60
CA ALA A 175 -23.20 -1.87 10.81
C ALA A 175 -23.61 -3.35 10.77
N LYS A 176 -23.99 -3.87 9.60
CA LYS A 176 -24.25 -5.31 9.41
C LYS A 176 -22.99 -6.15 9.61
N ALA A 177 -21.84 -5.70 9.10
CA ALA A 177 -20.58 -6.41 9.29
C ALA A 177 -20.12 -6.41 10.75
N VAL A 178 -20.35 -5.32 11.49
CA VAL A 178 -20.08 -5.23 12.94
C VAL A 178 -20.98 -6.21 13.71
N GLU A 179 -22.27 -6.27 13.43
CA GLU A 179 -23.19 -7.22 14.08
C GLU A 179 -22.73 -8.67 13.90
N ILE A 180 -22.34 -9.04 12.67
CA ILE A 180 -21.95 -10.41 12.33
C ILE A 180 -20.58 -10.76 12.93
N SER A 181 -19.61 -9.84 12.85
CA SER A 181 -18.20 -10.14 13.15
C SER A 181 -17.80 -9.80 14.59
N ALA A 182 -18.52 -8.89 15.25
CA ALA A 182 -18.13 -8.31 16.54
C ALA A 182 -19.37 -7.88 17.36
N LYS A 183 -20.19 -8.86 17.74
CA LYS A 183 -21.45 -8.63 18.48
C LYS A 183 -21.27 -7.83 19.79
N GLU A 184 -20.14 -7.97 20.46
CA GLU A 184 -19.84 -7.19 21.67
C GLU A 184 -19.60 -5.70 21.37
N ILE A 185 -18.97 -5.40 20.24
CA ILE A 185 -18.74 -4.04 19.76
C ILE A 185 -20.05 -3.42 19.28
N ASP A 186 -20.88 -4.17 18.55
CA ASP A 186 -22.25 -3.76 18.18
C ASP A 186 -23.01 -3.26 19.40
N GLY A 187 -22.90 -3.99 20.53
CA GLY A 187 -23.54 -3.66 21.81
C GLY A 187 -23.02 -2.40 22.51
N LYS A 188 -21.92 -1.81 22.06
CA LYS A 188 -21.30 -0.60 22.62
C LYS A 188 -21.59 0.65 21.79
N ILE A 189 -21.85 0.48 20.50
CA ILE A 189 -22.07 1.58 19.56
C ILE A 189 -23.56 1.94 19.52
N CYS A 190 -23.86 3.24 19.47
CA CYS A 190 -25.22 3.77 19.52
C CYS A 190 -25.99 3.27 20.75
N LYS A 191 -25.28 2.99 21.84
CA LYS A 191 -25.89 2.51 23.06
C LYS A 191 -26.66 3.63 23.74
N ALA A 192 -27.99 3.57 23.75
CA ALA A 192 -28.76 4.70 24.26
C ALA A 192 -28.76 4.85 25.78
N LYS A 193 -28.68 6.11 26.22
CA LYS A 193 -28.35 6.49 27.61
C LYS A 193 -29.56 6.70 28.54
N GLY A 194 -30.79 6.57 28.02
CA GLY A 194 -32.04 6.95 28.72
C GLY A 194 -32.75 5.86 29.54
N GLY A 195 -32.21 4.64 29.68
CA GLY A 195 -32.82 3.57 30.52
C GLY A 195 -32.92 2.21 29.83
N THR A 196 -33.80 1.32 30.29
CA THR A 196 -34.00 -0.02 29.69
C THR A 196 -35.06 -0.06 28.58
N ASN A 197 -35.93 0.96 28.52
CA ASN A 197 -37.17 0.93 27.73
C ASN A 197 -37.20 1.98 26.61
N HIS A 198 -36.14 2.14 25.83
CA HIS A 198 -36.23 2.97 24.61
C HIS A 198 -35.81 2.09 23.46
N GLY A 199 -36.24 2.48 22.27
CA GLY A 199 -35.76 1.93 21.02
C GLY A 199 -35.65 3.04 20.00
N TYR A 200 -35.19 2.66 18.82
CA TYR A 200 -35.22 3.56 17.67
C TYR A 200 -36.63 3.59 17.07
N ASP A 201 -37.05 4.76 16.61
CA ASP A 201 -38.37 5.01 16.01
C ASP A 201 -38.21 6.01 14.88
N LYS A 202 -38.38 5.55 13.64
CA LYS A 202 -38.26 6.37 12.44
C LYS A 202 -39.33 7.47 12.33
N GLY A 203 -40.47 7.31 13.00
CA GLY A 203 -41.56 8.30 12.99
C GLY A 203 -41.37 9.39 14.05
N ASP A 204 -40.36 9.28 14.90
CA ASP A 204 -40.12 10.19 15.99
C ASP A 204 -39.21 11.36 15.59
N VAL A 205 -39.64 12.57 15.94
CA VAL A 205 -38.93 13.83 15.66
C VAL A 205 -38.33 14.47 16.91
N ALA A 206 -38.40 13.80 18.06
CA ALA A 206 -37.86 14.26 19.34
C ALA A 206 -36.46 13.67 19.62
N GLY A 207 -36.16 12.48 19.11
CA GLY A 207 -34.86 11.82 19.27
C GLY A 207 -34.81 10.34 18.88
N GLY A 208 -35.92 9.74 18.43
CA GLY A 208 -36.00 8.33 18.08
C GLY A 208 -35.14 7.90 16.90
N THR A 209 -34.63 8.84 16.09
CA THR A 209 -33.65 8.57 15.02
C THR A 209 -32.23 9.00 15.37
N LEU A 210 -31.95 9.40 16.62
CA LEU A 210 -30.62 9.81 17.08
C LEU A 210 -29.91 8.65 17.80
N CYS A 211 -28.79 8.20 17.22
CA CYS A 211 -27.84 7.25 17.77
C CYS A 211 -27.48 7.61 19.21
N GLY A 212 -27.63 6.65 20.14
CA GLY A 212 -27.34 6.87 21.55
C GLY A 212 -28.43 7.62 22.35
N THR A 213 -29.55 8.00 21.71
CA THR A 213 -30.71 8.61 22.39
C THR A 213 -31.95 7.70 22.31
N GLY A 214 -32.48 7.49 21.11
CA GLY A 214 -33.74 6.74 20.92
C GLY A 214 -34.95 7.39 21.60
N LYS A 215 -36.09 6.70 21.57
CA LYS A 215 -37.38 7.14 22.15
C LYS A 215 -37.89 6.13 23.17
N ASP A 216 -38.38 6.61 24.31
CA ASP A 216 -39.11 5.79 25.29
C ASP A 216 -40.20 4.93 24.61
N LYS A 217 -40.12 3.61 24.79
CA LYS A 217 -41.07 2.60 24.33
C LYS A 217 -41.55 1.76 25.50
N SER A 218 -42.86 1.54 25.61
CA SER A 218 -43.49 0.79 26.71
C SER A 218 -43.07 -0.68 26.77
N SER A 219 -42.58 -1.25 25.66
CA SER A 219 -41.89 -2.54 25.61
C SER A 219 -41.06 -2.64 24.32
N GLY A 220 -39.91 -3.33 24.40
CA GLY A 220 -39.15 -3.77 23.22
C GLY A 220 -37.80 -3.09 22.98
N GLY A 221 -36.74 -3.93 22.99
CA GLY A 221 -35.51 -3.74 22.23
C GLY A 221 -34.31 -3.17 23.00
N GLN A 222 -33.18 -3.87 22.94
CA GLN A 222 -31.88 -3.27 23.23
C GLN A 222 -31.63 -2.12 22.25
N ARG A 223 -30.83 -1.14 22.67
CA ARG A 223 -30.60 0.10 21.93
C ARG A 223 -29.18 0.11 21.38
N VAL A 224 -28.86 -0.74 20.43
CA VAL A 224 -27.48 -0.86 19.95
C VAL A 224 -27.40 -0.60 18.45
N LEU A 225 -26.22 -0.70 17.87
CA LEU A 225 -25.99 -0.32 16.46
C LEU A 225 -26.87 -1.13 15.49
N LYS A 226 -27.08 -2.43 15.70
CA LYS A 226 -28.00 -3.23 14.87
C LYS A 226 -29.43 -2.67 14.86
N ASP A 227 -29.94 -2.18 15.99
CA ASP A 227 -31.31 -1.72 16.12
C ASP A 227 -31.45 -0.35 15.44
N PHE A 228 -30.43 0.51 15.58
CA PHE A 228 -30.33 1.76 14.83
C PHE A 228 -30.32 1.50 13.32
N ARG A 229 -29.57 0.48 12.89
CA ARG A 229 -29.51 0.07 11.48
C ARG A 229 -30.88 -0.35 10.95
N VAL A 230 -31.53 -1.31 11.62
CA VAL A 230 -32.79 -1.89 11.15
C VAL A 230 -33.94 -0.88 11.17
N GLU A 231 -34.08 -0.12 12.25
CA GLU A 231 -35.25 0.76 12.43
C GLU A 231 -35.12 2.10 11.69
N VAL A 232 -33.90 2.63 11.53
CA VAL A 232 -33.66 3.99 11.01
C VAL A 232 -32.93 3.97 9.67
N LEU A 233 -31.75 3.35 9.64
CA LEU A 233 -30.85 3.47 8.48
C LEU A 233 -31.36 2.69 7.26
N GLU A 234 -31.92 1.49 7.45
CA GLU A 234 -32.51 0.69 6.37
C GLU A 234 -33.77 1.34 5.78
N ALA A 235 -34.42 2.24 6.54
CA ALA A 235 -35.49 3.10 6.03
C ALA A 235 -34.97 4.31 5.21
N ASN A 236 -33.65 4.42 4.99
CA ASN A 236 -32.97 5.55 4.37
C ASN A 236 -33.21 6.88 5.10
N LEU A 237 -33.31 6.83 6.43
CA LEU A 237 -33.49 8.01 7.28
C LEU A 237 -32.34 8.14 8.27
N GLY A 238 -32.22 9.33 8.87
CA GLY A 238 -31.34 9.55 10.02
C GLY A 238 -29.84 9.45 9.74
N TRP A 239 -29.37 9.57 8.50
CA TRP A 239 -27.93 9.57 8.23
C TRP A 239 -27.53 10.64 7.20
N PRO A 240 -26.44 11.40 7.44
CA PRO A 240 -25.60 11.45 8.65
C PRO A 240 -26.21 12.28 9.79
N THR A 241 -27.38 12.89 9.55
CA THR A 241 -28.11 13.75 10.50
C THR A 241 -29.45 13.12 10.85
N SER A 242 -29.86 13.20 12.11
CA SER A 242 -31.14 12.70 12.61
C SER A 242 -32.32 13.49 12.04
N THR A 243 -33.53 12.92 12.14
CA THR A 243 -34.78 13.57 11.70
C THR A 243 -35.42 14.44 12.79
N LYS A 244 -34.67 14.77 13.84
CA LYS A 244 -35.13 15.61 14.95
C LYS A 244 -35.44 17.03 14.45
N THR A 245 -36.52 17.64 14.96
CA THR A 245 -36.96 19.01 14.59
C THR A 245 -35.88 20.10 14.78
N SER A 246 -34.90 19.85 15.65
CA SER A 246 -33.71 20.69 15.87
C SER A 246 -32.46 19.83 15.95
N ALA A 247 -32.24 19.01 14.92
CA ALA A 247 -31.03 18.20 14.76
C ALA A 247 -29.81 19.11 14.58
N GLU A 248 -28.72 18.80 15.28
CA GLU A 248 -27.42 19.39 14.93
C GLU A 248 -26.92 18.75 13.64
N THR A 249 -26.24 19.51 12.79
CA THR A 249 -25.62 18.96 11.57
C THR A 249 -24.70 17.79 11.92
N ASN A 250 -24.93 16.65 11.25
CA ASN A 250 -24.16 15.41 11.42
C ASN A 250 -24.21 14.81 12.84
N ASP A 251 -25.25 15.09 13.63
CA ASP A 251 -25.40 14.60 15.00
C ASP A 251 -25.26 13.07 15.13
N ASN A 252 -25.79 12.30 14.18
CA ASN A 252 -25.66 10.85 14.15
C ASN A 252 -24.23 10.39 13.83
N ALA A 253 -23.58 10.99 12.83
CA ALA A 253 -22.17 10.70 12.55
C ALA A 253 -21.27 11.06 13.75
N LYS A 254 -21.56 12.17 14.44
CA LYS A 254 -20.86 12.63 15.65
C LYS A 254 -21.07 11.67 16.83
N ALA A 255 -22.30 11.17 17.01
CA ALA A 255 -22.61 10.18 18.05
C ALA A 255 -21.87 8.86 17.79
N VAL A 256 -21.92 8.34 16.56
CA VAL A 256 -21.18 7.13 16.16
C VAL A 256 -19.68 7.33 16.35
N ALA A 257 -19.10 8.43 15.87
CA ALA A 257 -17.67 8.70 15.99
C ALA A 257 -17.21 8.70 17.46
N LYS A 258 -17.99 9.31 18.36
CA LYS A 258 -17.71 9.31 19.80
C LYS A 258 -17.69 7.90 20.37
N ASP A 259 -18.66 7.07 20.03
CA ASP A 259 -18.72 5.70 20.52
C ASP A 259 -17.56 4.85 19.96
N LEU A 260 -17.20 5.00 18.68
CA LEU A 260 -16.06 4.32 18.05
C LEU A 260 -14.72 4.72 18.70
N VAL A 261 -14.53 6.00 19.00
CA VAL A 261 -13.31 6.49 19.67
C VAL A 261 -13.25 6.09 21.14
N ALA A 262 -14.40 5.82 21.78
CA ALA A 262 -14.47 5.34 23.16
C ALA A 262 -14.16 3.84 23.33
N LEU A 263 -14.10 3.08 22.24
CA LEU A 263 -13.72 1.66 22.27
C LEU A 263 -12.29 1.46 22.77
N ASN A 264 -12.00 0.25 23.27
CA ASN A 264 -10.64 -0.10 23.64
C ASN A 264 -9.75 -0.29 22.40
N ARG A 265 -8.43 -0.43 22.61
CA ARG A 265 -7.47 -0.50 21.50
C ARG A 265 -7.71 -1.69 20.56
N GLU A 266 -8.02 -2.86 21.09
CA GLU A 266 -8.27 -4.08 20.30
C GLU A 266 -9.59 -3.97 19.52
N GLU A 267 -10.62 -3.41 20.13
CA GLU A 267 -11.90 -3.16 19.47
C GLU A 267 -11.77 -2.16 18.31
N LYS A 268 -10.94 -1.12 18.48
CA LYS A 268 -10.63 -0.16 17.43
C LYS A 268 -9.97 -0.81 16.22
N THR A 269 -9.06 -1.78 16.41
CA THR A 269 -8.42 -2.46 15.27
C THR A 269 -9.43 -3.33 14.50
N VAL A 270 -10.35 -3.99 15.20
CA VAL A 270 -11.44 -4.75 14.58
C VAL A 270 -12.33 -3.83 13.74
N VAL A 271 -12.78 -2.71 14.32
CA VAL A 271 -13.61 -1.73 13.62
C VAL A 271 -12.87 -1.14 12.42
N ALA A 272 -11.61 -0.75 12.59
CA ALA A 272 -10.81 -0.12 11.54
C ALA A 272 -10.76 -0.96 10.28
N GLY A 273 -10.48 -2.26 10.39
CA GLY A 273 -10.49 -3.09 9.20
C GLY A 273 -11.87 -3.56 8.74
N LEU A 274 -12.92 -3.51 9.58
CA LEU A 274 -14.31 -3.60 9.08
C LEU A 274 -14.67 -2.38 8.21
N LEU A 275 -14.25 -1.18 8.59
CA LEU A 275 -14.40 0.05 7.79
C LEU A 275 -13.62 -0.05 6.48
N ALA A 276 -12.36 -0.50 6.55
CA ALA A 276 -11.54 -0.74 5.36
C ALA A 276 -12.17 -1.78 4.42
N ARG A 277 -12.81 -2.82 4.96
CA ARG A 277 -13.45 -3.87 4.17
C ARG A 277 -14.78 -3.44 3.54
N THR A 278 -15.59 -2.65 4.24
CA THR A 278 -16.98 -2.38 3.84
C THR A 278 -17.15 -1.04 3.14
N ILE A 279 -16.58 0.04 3.68
CA ILE A 279 -16.82 1.41 3.20
C ILE A 279 -15.69 1.88 2.30
N GLU A 280 -14.45 1.77 2.78
CA GLU A 280 -13.32 2.47 2.14
C GLU A 280 -12.70 1.69 0.98
N GLY A 281 -12.75 0.36 1.07
CA GLY A 281 -12.01 -0.53 0.18
C GLY A 281 -10.51 -0.39 0.42
N GLY A 282 -9.99 -1.11 1.41
CA GLY A 282 -8.56 -1.19 1.68
C GLY A 282 -7.82 -1.88 0.53
N GLU A 283 -6.70 -1.29 0.12
CA GLU A 283 -5.78 -1.91 -0.82
C GLU A 283 -4.67 -2.62 -0.05
N VAL A 284 -4.41 -3.86 -0.41
CA VAL A 284 -3.30 -4.64 0.12
C VAL A 284 -2.30 -4.87 -0.98
N VAL A 285 -1.05 -4.54 -0.67
CA VAL A 285 0.08 -4.67 -1.59
C VAL A 285 1.09 -5.60 -0.97
N GLU A 286 1.47 -6.63 -1.72
CA GLU A 286 2.60 -7.48 -1.43
C GLU A 286 3.81 -7.02 -2.23
N ILE A 287 4.94 -6.76 -1.57
CA ILE A 287 6.21 -6.33 -2.18
C ILE A 287 7.31 -7.26 -1.70
N ARG A 288 7.67 -8.27 -2.50
CA ARG A 288 8.75 -9.21 -2.18
C ARG A 288 10.13 -8.70 -2.60
N ALA A 289 10.18 -7.99 -3.71
CA ALA A 289 11.41 -7.42 -4.24
C ALA A 289 11.11 -6.20 -5.11
N VAL A 290 12.12 -5.34 -5.26
CA VAL A 290 12.17 -4.28 -6.25
C VAL A 290 13.24 -4.62 -7.26
N SER A 291 12.96 -4.55 -8.56
CA SER A 291 13.98 -4.61 -9.60
C SER A 291 14.32 -3.23 -10.11
N SER A 292 15.56 -3.09 -10.53
CA SER A 292 16.06 -1.98 -11.31
C SER A 292 16.52 -2.53 -12.66
N THR A 293 16.10 -1.90 -13.75
CA THR A 293 16.56 -2.20 -15.10
C THR A 293 17.15 -0.93 -15.70
N SER A 294 18.46 -0.90 -15.90
CA SER A 294 19.16 0.19 -16.58
C SER A 294 19.19 -0.07 -18.08
N VAL A 295 19.08 0.99 -18.86
CA VAL A 295 19.39 1.00 -20.28
C VAL A 295 20.29 2.19 -20.52
N MET A 296 21.52 1.93 -20.97
CA MET A 296 22.54 2.95 -21.21
C MET A 296 23.05 2.83 -22.64
N VAL A 297 23.32 3.97 -23.26
CA VAL A 297 23.99 4.06 -24.56
C VAL A 297 25.28 4.80 -24.33
N ASN A 298 26.40 4.11 -24.52
CA ASN A 298 27.73 4.60 -24.26
C ASN A 298 28.49 4.80 -25.57
N ALA A 299 29.25 5.89 -25.64
CA ALA A 299 30.27 6.10 -26.65
C ALA A 299 31.63 6.02 -25.94
N CYS A 300 32.44 5.05 -26.36
CA CYS A 300 33.70 4.73 -25.72
C CYS A 300 34.87 4.96 -26.66
N TYR A 301 36.02 5.29 -26.10
CA TYR A 301 37.26 5.50 -26.85
C TYR A 301 38.44 4.84 -26.14
N ASP A 302 39.19 4.05 -26.89
CA ASP A 302 40.38 3.35 -26.41
C ASP A 302 41.53 4.35 -26.21
N LEU A 303 42.00 4.46 -24.98
CA LEU A 303 43.18 5.24 -24.62
C LEU A 303 44.42 4.38 -24.94
N LEU A 304 45.13 4.75 -26.01
CA LEU A 304 46.37 4.09 -26.40
C LEU A 304 47.40 4.19 -25.27
N SER A 305 47.76 3.05 -24.68
CA SER A 305 48.88 2.94 -23.75
C SER A 305 49.88 1.93 -24.31
N GLU A 306 51.00 2.40 -24.83
CA GLU A 306 52.09 1.55 -25.27
C GLU A 306 52.68 0.82 -24.06
N GLY A 307 52.64 -0.52 -24.05
CA GLY A 307 53.40 -1.36 -23.10
C GLY A 307 52.64 -2.06 -21.97
N LEU A 308 51.31 -1.98 -21.90
CA LEU A 308 50.48 -2.81 -21.02
C LEU A 308 49.60 -3.75 -21.86
N GLY A 309 49.53 -5.04 -21.50
CA GLY A 309 48.64 -6.02 -22.12
C GLY A 309 47.14 -5.80 -21.84
N VAL A 310 46.75 -4.56 -21.53
CA VAL A 310 45.41 -4.11 -21.15
C VAL A 310 45.21 -2.74 -21.80
N VAL A 311 44.12 -2.55 -22.55
CA VAL A 311 43.79 -1.28 -23.22
C VAL A 311 42.80 -0.53 -22.33
N PRO A 312 43.19 0.57 -21.67
CA PRO A 312 42.22 1.41 -20.98
C PRO A 312 41.31 2.07 -22.01
N TYR A 313 40.02 2.17 -21.74
CA TYR A 313 39.08 2.95 -22.55
C TYR A 313 38.23 3.83 -21.66
N ALA A 314 37.73 4.93 -22.21
CA ALA A 314 36.87 5.88 -21.52
C ALA A 314 35.53 5.97 -22.24
N CYS A 315 34.43 5.88 -21.47
CA CYS A 315 33.07 5.97 -21.99
C CYS A 315 32.37 7.24 -21.51
N VAL A 316 31.56 7.81 -22.39
CA VAL A 316 30.55 8.81 -22.04
C VAL A 316 29.21 8.30 -22.52
N GLY A 317 28.25 8.22 -21.62
CA GLY A 317 26.97 7.59 -21.87
C GLY A 317 25.76 8.40 -21.45
N LEU A 318 24.63 8.09 -22.05
CA LEU A 318 23.31 8.55 -21.65
C LEU A 318 22.42 7.33 -21.42
N GLY A 319 21.70 7.33 -20.31
CA GLY A 319 20.85 6.21 -19.97
C GLY A 319 19.73 6.58 -19.03
N GLY A 320 18.86 5.60 -18.80
CA GLY A 320 17.76 5.69 -17.85
C GLY A 320 17.63 4.40 -17.06
N THR A 321 17.06 4.53 -15.87
CA THR A 321 16.81 3.39 -14.97
C THR A 321 15.31 3.26 -14.74
N PHE A 322 14.78 2.06 -14.92
CA PHE A 322 13.40 1.70 -14.62
C PHE A 322 13.35 0.90 -13.34
N VAL A 323 12.55 1.36 -12.38
CA VAL A 323 12.34 0.65 -11.11
C VAL A 323 10.96 0.00 -11.12
N GLY A 324 10.89 -1.29 -10.78
CA GLY A 324 9.66 -2.08 -10.75
C GLY A 324 9.55 -2.93 -9.48
N VAL A 325 8.33 -3.33 -9.13
CA VAL A 325 8.10 -4.31 -8.06
C VAL A 325 8.03 -5.71 -8.68
N VAL A 326 8.88 -6.62 -8.22
CA VAL A 326 8.95 -8.01 -8.69
C VAL A 326 8.25 -8.92 -7.71
N ASP A 327 7.48 -9.88 -8.24
CA ASP A 327 6.68 -10.84 -7.47
C ASP A 327 5.71 -10.14 -6.50
N GLY A 328 5.19 -8.99 -6.92
CA GLY A 328 4.20 -8.24 -6.16
C GLY A 328 2.77 -8.67 -6.49
N VAL A 329 1.90 -8.59 -5.50
CA VAL A 329 0.47 -8.89 -5.66
C VAL A 329 -0.33 -7.72 -5.11
N ARG A 330 -1.32 -7.26 -5.87
CA ARG A 330 -2.27 -6.22 -5.45
C ARG A 330 -3.62 -6.86 -5.24
N CYS A 331 -4.18 -6.71 -4.05
CA CYS A 331 -5.51 -7.19 -3.71
C CYS A 331 -6.33 -6.05 -3.13
N THR A 332 -7.53 -5.84 -3.66
CA THR A 332 -8.51 -4.95 -3.03
C THR A 332 -9.38 -5.78 -2.10
N ILE A 333 -9.40 -5.44 -0.81
CA ILE A 333 -10.18 -6.14 0.22
C ILE A 333 -11.67 -6.18 -0.13
N ARG A 334 -12.13 -5.23 -0.98
CA ARG A 334 -13.55 -5.01 -1.21
C ARG A 334 -14.28 -6.11 -1.98
N LEU A 335 -13.68 -7.01 -2.80
CA LEU A 335 -14.42 -8.17 -3.41
C LEU A 335 -13.70 -9.09 -4.45
N ARG A 336 -12.37 -9.07 -4.69
CA ARG A 336 -11.81 -9.83 -5.84
C ARG A 336 -10.53 -10.61 -5.59
N PRO A 337 -10.30 -11.71 -6.37
CA PRO A 337 -9.05 -12.44 -6.34
C PRO A 337 -7.88 -11.50 -6.68
N CYS A 338 -6.80 -11.71 -5.96
CA CYS A 338 -5.54 -11.00 -6.08
C CYS A 338 -5.03 -10.97 -7.53
N MET A 339 -4.62 -9.79 -8.01
CA MET A 339 -3.99 -9.64 -9.32
C MET A 339 -2.48 -9.44 -9.15
N PRO A 340 -1.63 -10.05 -9.99
CA PRO A 340 -0.19 -9.79 -9.99
C PRO A 340 0.08 -8.32 -10.38
N LEU A 341 1.04 -7.69 -9.70
CA LEU A 341 1.61 -6.40 -10.07
C LEU A 341 2.47 -6.59 -11.33
N SER A 342 2.16 -5.86 -12.41
CA SER A 342 2.85 -5.93 -13.71
C SER A 342 3.35 -4.58 -14.18
#